data_AF-A0A363TN96-F1
#
_entry.id   AF-A0A363TN96-F1
#
_cell.length_a   1.000
_cell.length_b   1.000
_cell.length_c   1.000
_cell.angle_alpha   90.00
_cell.angle_beta   90.00
_cell.angle_gamma   90.00
#
_symmetry.space_group_name_H-M   'P 1'
#
loop_
_entity.id
_entity.type
_entity.pdbx_description
1 polymer ?
#
loop_
_entity_poly.entity_id
_entity_poly.type
_entity_poly.pdbx_seq_one_letter_code
_entity_poly.pdbx_strand_id
1 'polypeptide(L)'
;MRDDGEGADDGGSGRESGTLETGGPIRGMFCPECRMEYVEGVFLCPDCRVPLVAELPPGPTTEFVEHVTVFTTGNSVILAMAKSVLEGAGIRCFVKGEVLQDLFRIGTAEIRVGKEDEERAVRLLQETNFSPGEGE
;
A
#
# COMPACT_ATOMS: atom_id res chain seq x y z
N MET A 1 14.70 7.79 -88.15
CA MET A 1 13.45 7.28 -88.73
C MET A 1 13.06 6.06 -87.92
N ARG A 2 11.86 6.13 -87.31
CA ARG A 2 11.09 5.04 -86.69
C ARG A 2 11.61 4.64 -85.29
N ASP A 3 10.89 4.99 -84.22
CA ASP A 3 9.66 4.31 -83.68
C ASP A 3 10.06 2.87 -83.31
N ASP A 4 9.82 2.34 -82.11
CA ASP A 4 8.65 2.31 -81.22
C ASP A 4 9.18 2.04 -79.78
N GLY A 5 8.58 2.41 -78.64
CA GLY A 5 7.19 2.23 -78.23
C GLY A 5 7.05 1.07 -77.22
N GLU A 6 6.97 1.43 -75.93
CA GLU A 6 6.13 0.83 -74.86
C GLU A 6 6.46 -0.51 -74.14
N GLY A 7 6.15 -0.52 -72.83
CA GLY A 7 5.93 -1.70 -71.96
C GLY A 7 6.88 -1.74 -70.74
N ALA A 8 6.58 -1.12 -69.60
CA ALA A 8 5.63 -1.51 -68.54
C ALA A 8 6.08 -2.75 -67.74
N ASP A 9 6.65 -2.54 -66.56
CA ASP A 9 6.51 -3.46 -65.43
C ASP A 9 6.69 -2.78 -64.07
N ASP A 10 5.67 -3.04 -63.27
CA ASP A 10 5.37 -2.59 -61.94
C ASP A 10 6.24 -3.31 -60.89
N GLY A 11 6.68 -2.60 -59.86
CA GLY A 11 7.49 -3.25 -58.82
C GLY A 11 7.78 -2.40 -57.61
N GLY A 12 6.76 -1.81 -57.01
CA GLY A 12 6.87 -1.22 -55.68
C GLY A 12 7.33 -2.28 -54.66
N SER A 13 8.55 -2.13 -54.14
CA SER A 13 9.04 -2.91 -53.00
C SER A 13 9.24 -1.99 -51.80
N GLY A 14 8.12 -1.55 -51.22
CA GLY A 14 8.09 -1.25 -49.80
C GLY A 14 8.34 -2.53 -49.02
N ARG A 15 9.33 -2.52 -48.13
CA ARG A 15 9.54 -3.51 -47.07
C ARG A 15 9.86 -2.71 -45.83
N GLU A 16 8.82 -2.15 -45.23
CA GLU A 16 8.21 -2.68 -44.01
C GLU A 16 9.15 -2.44 -42.82
N SER A 17 8.99 -1.24 -42.24
CA SER A 17 9.38 -0.93 -40.88
C SER A 17 8.81 -2.03 -39.98
N GLY A 18 9.67 -2.89 -39.45
CA GLY A 18 9.31 -3.81 -38.37
C GLY A 18 8.97 -3.01 -37.13
N THR A 19 7.71 -2.60 -37.01
CA THR A 19 7.12 -2.19 -35.74
C THR A 19 7.04 -3.45 -34.90
N LEU A 20 8.00 -3.63 -34.00
CA LEU A 20 7.97 -4.71 -33.03
C LEU A 20 6.78 -4.43 -32.11
N GLU A 21 5.71 -5.18 -32.36
CA GLU A 21 4.40 -5.02 -31.79
C GLU A 21 4.50 -5.14 -30.28
N THR A 22 4.15 -4.06 -29.60
CA THR A 22 4.10 -4.00 -28.14
C THR A 22 2.90 -4.82 -27.66
N GLY A 23 3.16 -5.67 -26.66
CA GLY A 23 2.27 -6.66 -26.04
C GLY A 23 0.77 -6.39 -26.10
N GLY A 24 0.04 -7.35 -26.68
CA GLY A 24 -1.37 -7.58 -26.37
C GLY A 24 -1.57 -8.00 -24.91
N PRO A 25 -2.79 -7.90 -24.36
CA PRO A 25 -3.05 -8.09 -22.94
C PRO A 25 -2.83 -9.56 -22.55
N ILE A 26 -1.67 -9.86 -21.96
CA ILE A 26 -1.39 -11.17 -21.38
C ILE A 26 -2.36 -11.39 -20.20
N ARG A 27 -3.20 -12.43 -20.27
CA ARG A 27 -3.94 -12.89 -19.10
C ARG A 27 -2.94 -13.63 -18.21
N GLY A 28 -2.25 -12.91 -17.35
CA GLY A 28 -1.19 -13.46 -16.50
C GLY A 28 -1.69 -14.58 -15.59
N MET A 29 -0.90 -15.65 -15.43
CA MET A 29 -1.02 -16.62 -14.34
C MET A 29 -0.13 -16.14 -13.19
N PHE A 30 -0.64 -16.12 -11.97
CA PHE A 30 0.05 -15.55 -10.81
C PHE A 30 0.32 -16.60 -9.75
N CYS A 31 1.47 -16.53 -9.09
CA CYS A 31 1.72 -17.37 -7.92
C CYS A 31 1.09 -16.74 -6.67
N PRO A 32 0.24 -17.44 -5.90
CA PRO A 32 -0.39 -16.87 -4.70
C PRO A 32 0.62 -16.58 -3.57
N GLU A 33 1.76 -17.28 -3.53
CA GLU A 33 2.78 -17.14 -2.48
C GLU A 33 3.77 -16.01 -2.77
N CYS A 34 4.39 -16.02 -3.95
CA CYS A 34 5.42 -15.02 -4.31
C CYS A 34 4.90 -13.84 -5.14
N ARG A 35 3.64 -13.90 -5.61
CA ARG A 35 2.97 -12.88 -6.45
C ARG A 35 3.66 -12.59 -7.79
N MET A 36 4.53 -13.48 -8.24
CA MET A 36 5.16 -13.39 -9.57
C MET A 36 4.12 -13.66 -10.66
N GLU A 37 4.25 -12.95 -11.78
CA GLU A 37 3.46 -13.12 -12.99
C GLU A 37 4.15 -14.11 -13.95
N TYR A 38 3.33 -14.96 -14.57
CA TYR A 38 3.73 -15.96 -15.53
C TYR A 38 2.85 -15.89 -16.78
N VAL A 39 3.42 -16.31 -17.90
CA VAL A 39 2.72 -16.42 -19.18
C VAL A 39 1.65 -17.53 -19.13
N GLU A 40 0.61 -17.40 -19.95
CA GLU A 40 -0.44 -18.41 -20.08
C GLU A 40 0.15 -19.78 -20.48
N GLY A 41 -0.35 -20.84 -19.86
CA GLY A 41 0.13 -22.22 -20.06
C GLY A 41 1.12 -22.72 -19.01
N VAL A 42 1.60 -21.84 -18.13
CA VAL A 42 2.31 -22.25 -16.90
C VAL A 42 1.27 -22.43 -15.79
N PHE A 43 1.22 -23.63 -15.21
CA PHE A 43 0.25 -23.96 -14.16
C PHE A 43 0.90 -24.22 -12.78
N LEU A 44 2.23 -24.25 -12.70
CA LEU A 44 2.98 -24.55 -11.48
C LEU A 44 4.15 -23.58 -11.31
N CYS A 45 4.25 -22.95 -10.14
CA CYS A 45 5.40 -22.10 -9.80
C CYS A 45 6.67 -22.96 -9.61
N PRO A 46 7.80 -22.67 -10.28
CA PRO A 46 9.03 -23.46 -10.14
C PRO A 46 9.67 -23.30 -8.75
N ASP A 47 9.56 -22.12 -8.13
CA ASP A 47 10.12 -21.81 -6.82
C ASP A 47 9.23 -22.31 -5.67
N CYS A 48 7.94 -21.94 -5.69
CA CYS A 48 7.00 -22.26 -4.62
C CYS A 48 6.36 -23.65 -4.77
N ARG A 49 6.38 -24.24 -5.97
CA ARG A 49 5.72 -25.53 -6.31
C ARG A 49 4.23 -25.57 -5.99
N VAL A 50 3.56 -24.43 -6.09
CA VAL A 50 2.11 -24.30 -5.93
C VAL A 50 1.43 -24.02 -7.29
N PRO A 51 0.15 -24.39 -7.46
CA PRO A 51 -0.61 -24.06 -8.65
C PRO A 51 -0.72 -22.54 -8.85
N LEU A 52 -0.53 -22.08 -10.08
CA LEU A 52 -0.73 -20.67 -10.43
C LEU A 52 -2.23 -20.36 -10.59
N VAL A 53 -2.63 -19.13 -10.25
CA VAL A 53 -4.01 -18.64 -10.31
C VAL A 53 -4.14 -17.54 -11.36
N ALA A 54 -5.24 -17.53 -12.11
CA ALA A 54 -5.46 -16.50 -13.15
C ALA A 54 -5.73 -15.10 -12.57
N GLU A 55 -6.14 -15.03 -11.30
CA GLU A 55 -6.38 -13.79 -10.57
C GLU A 55 -5.86 -13.98 -9.14
N LEU A 56 -5.02 -13.05 -8.67
CA LEU A 56 -4.60 -13.06 -7.27
C LEU A 56 -5.82 -12.76 -6.39
N PRO A 57 -5.98 -13.46 -5.24
CA PRO A 57 -6.97 -13.03 -4.27
C PRO A 57 -6.71 -11.56 -3.94
N PRO A 58 -7.77 -10.73 -3.78
CA PRO A 58 -7.59 -9.34 -3.41
C PRO A 58 -6.68 -9.31 -2.18
N GLY A 59 -5.57 -8.56 -2.30
CA GLY A 59 -4.67 -8.35 -1.17
C GLY A 59 -5.47 -7.81 0.02
N PRO A 60 -4.97 -7.99 1.27
CA PRO A 60 -5.64 -7.41 2.42
C PRO A 60 -5.91 -5.94 2.11
N THR A 61 -7.19 -5.58 2.03
CA THR A 61 -7.57 -4.19 1.87
C THR A 61 -7.09 -3.50 3.12
N THR A 62 -6.03 -2.70 3.00
CA THR A 62 -5.66 -1.77 4.06
C THR A 62 -6.81 -0.79 4.14
N GLU A 63 -7.81 -1.07 4.98
CA GLU A 63 -8.81 -0.07 5.32
C GLU A 63 -8.03 1.13 5.86
N PHE A 64 -8.17 2.27 5.18
CA PHE A 64 -7.63 3.53 5.67
C PHE A 64 -8.47 3.92 6.89
N VAL A 65 -8.14 3.33 8.04
CA VAL A 65 -8.77 3.70 9.30
C VAL A 65 -8.32 5.12 9.60
N GLU A 66 -9.25 6.07 9.53
CA GLU A 66 -8.99 7.45 9.91
C GLU A 66 -8.65 7.48 11.39
N HIS A 67 -7.37 7.71 11.69
CA HIS A 67 -6.86 7.79 13.06
C HIS A 67 -6.81 9.25 13.51
N VAL A 68 -7.39 9.52 14.67
CA VAL A 68 -7.48 10.86 15.26
C VAL A 68 -6.60 10.93 16.50
N THR A 69 -5.89 12.05 16.69
CA THR A 69 -5.06 12.27 17.88
C THR A 69 -5.96 12.66 19.05
N VAL A 70 -5.93 11.86 20.12
CA VAL A 70 -6.71 12.10 21.36
C VAL A 70 -5.85 12.58 22.51
N PHE A 71 -4.53 12.39 22.42
CA PHE A 71 -3.59 12.78 23.46
C PHE A 71 -2.20 13.06 22.90
N THR A 72 -1.55 14.12 23.38
CA THR A 72 -0.16 14.45 23.02
C THR A 72 0.61 14.76 24.28
N THR A 73 1.82 14.20 24.43
CA THR A 73 2.67 14.50 25.58
C THR A 73 4.17 14.39 25.27
N GLY A 74 4.94 15.24 25.94
CA GLY A 74 6.40 15.19 26.02
C GLY A 74 6.93 14.15 27.03
N ASN A 75 6.06 13.59 27.88
CA ASN A 75 6.46 12.73 28.98
C ASN A 75 6.12 11.26 28.70
N SER A 76 7.15 10.43 28.55
CA SER A 76 7.00 9.00 28.26
C SER A 76 6.23 8.22 29.33
N VAL A 77 6.30 8.63 30.61
CA VAL A 77 5.54 8.00 31.70
C VAL A 77 4.05 8.26 31.53
N ILE A 78 3.67 9.50 31.28
CA ILE A 78 2.27 9.90 31.08
C ILE A 78 1.71 9.23 29.81
N LEU A 79 2.51 9.16 28.75
CA LEU A 79 2.16 8.46 27.51
C LEU A 79 1.85 6.98 27.76
N ALA A 80 2.73 6.27 28.47
CA ALA A 80 2.57 4.85 28.77
C ALA A 80 1.33 4.60 29.67
N MET A 81 1.06 5.49 30.61
CA MET A 81 -0.14 5.42 31.45
C MET A 81 -1.42 5.63 30.64
N ALA A 82 -1.47 6.69 29.82
CA ALA A 82 -2.61 6.97 28.95
C ALA A 82 -2.88 5.82 27.96
N LYS A 83 -1.81 5.26 27.36
CA LYS A 83 -1.88 4.06 26.51
C LYS A 83 -2.47 2.87 27.27
N SER A 84 -1.98 2.60 28.48
CA SER A 84 -2.45 1.49 29.32
C SER A 84 -3.93 1.60 29.67
N VAL A 85 -4.42 2.81 29.94
CA VAL A 85 -5.85 3.06 30.21
C VAL A 85 -6.71 2.73 28.98
N LEU A 86 -6.30 3.19 27.80
CA LEU A 86 -7.02 2.94 26.55
C LEU A 86 -7.01 1.44 26.18
N GLU A 87 -5.85 0.79 26.27
CA GLU A 87 -5.71 -0.65 26.01
C GLU A 87 -6.53 -1.48 27.02
N GLY A 88 -6.54 -1.09 28.30
CA GLY A 88 -7.37 -1.73 29.33
C GLY A 88 -8.87 -1.60 29.09
N ALA A 89 -9.31 -0.54 28.39
CA ALA A 89 -10.70 -0.35 27.97
C ALA A 89 -11.04 -1.01 26.62
N GLY A 90 -10.10 -1.77 26.05
CA GLY A 90 -10.25 -2.45 24.76
C GLY A 90 -10.21 -1.50 23.55
N ILE A 91 -9.69 -0.29 23.70
CA ILE A 91 -9.54 0.68 22.61
C ILE A 91 -8.21 0.44 21.92
N ARG A 92 -8.25 0.17 20.60
CA ARG A 92 -7.02 0.07 19.81
C ARG A 92 -6.44 1.46 19.60
N CYS A 93 -5.23 1.68 20.11
CA CYS A 93 -4.51 2.93 19.98
C CYS A 93 -3.12 2.73 19.36
N PHE A 94 -2.65 3.76 18.66
CA PHE A 94 -1.36 3.80 18.00
C PHE A 94 -0.59 5.02 18.50
N VAL A 95 0.67 4.84 18.87
CA VAL A 95 1.52 5.94 19.33
C VAL A 95 2.46 6.37 18.20
N LYS A 96 2.35 7.64 17.79
CA LYS A 96 3.25 8.26 16.83
C LYS A 96 4.34 9.04 17.57
N GLY A 97 5.60 8.85 17.16
CA GLY A 97 6.75 9.54 17.76
C GLY A 97 7.37 8.83 18.97
N GLU A 98 6.84 7.66 19.37
CA GLU A 98 7.32 6.89 20.53
C GLU A 98 8.81 6.56 20.45
N VAL A 99 9.30 6.15 19.27
CA VAL A 99 10.71 5.77 19.06
C VAL A 99 11.65 6.96 19.24
N LEU A 100 11.24 8.17 18.84
CA LEU A 100 12.09 9.35 18.96
C LEU A 100 12.18 9.83 20.42
N GLN A 101 11.06 9.72 21.13
CA GLN A 101 10.95 10.01 22.56
C GLN A 101 11.70 9.01 23.43
N ASP A 102 11.56 7.71 23.16
CA ASP A 102 12.21 6.66 23.96
C ASP A 102 13.73 6.67 23.76
N LEU A 103 14.18 6.81 22.50
CA LEU A 103 15.59 6.67 22.17
C LEU A 103 16.39 7.97 22.32
N PHE A 104 15.77 9.11 22.03
CA PHE A 104 16.45 10.41 22.04
C PHE A 104 15.89 11.39 23.07
N ARG A 105 14.75 11.10 23.70
CA ARG A 105 14.10 12.00 24.69
C ARG A 105 13.79 13.38 24.10
N ILE A 106 13.57 13.42 22.79
CA ILE A 106 13.31 14.62 21.98
C ILE A 106 11.90 14.52 21.38
N GLY A 107 11.18 15.65 21.40
CA GLY A 107 9.88 15.81 20.76
C GLY A 107 8.70 15.46 21.66
N THR A 108 7.52 15.39 21.07
CA THR A 108 6.28 14.95 21.70
C THR A 108 5.80 13.67 21.02
N ALA A 109 5.09 12.82 21.76
CA ALA A 109 4.44 11.64 21.22
C ALA A 109 2.91 11.84 21.24
N GLU A 110 2.25 11.31 20.22
CA GLU A 110 0.81 11.44 19.99
C GLU A 110 0.15 10.06 20.09
N ILE A 111 -0.86 9.90 20.95
CA ILE A 111 -1.74 8.73 20.96
C ILE A 111 -2.89 8.99 19.99
N ARG A 112 -3.06 8.07 19.05
CA ARG A 112 -4.09 8.09 18.03
C ARG A 112 -5.00 6.89 18.16
N VAL A 113 -6.30 7.09 17.97
CA VAL A 113 -7.31 6.01 18.00
C VAL A 113 -8.12 6.04 16.70
N GLY A 114 -8.83 4.96 16.39
CA GLY A 114 -9.81 4.98 15.31
C GLY A 114 -10.87 6.05 15.59
N LYS A 115 -11.33 6.75 14.54
CA LYS A 115 -12.36 7.80 14.67
C LYS A 115 -13.63 7.33 15.39
N GLU A 116 -13.99 6.06 15.25
CA GLU A 116 -15.10 5.44 15.97
C GLU A 116 -14.95 5.45 17.49
N ASP A 117 -13.70 5.44 17.98
CA ASP A 117 -13.34 5.39 19.39
C ASP A 117 -12.92 6.75 19.96
N GLU A 118 -12.92 7.83 19.16
CA GLU A 118 -12.48 9.17 19.57
C GLU A 118 -13.17 9.63 20.87
N GLU A 119 -14.50 9.69 20.85
CA GLU A 119 -15.29 10.22 21.96
C GLU A 119 -15.09 9.37 23.23
N ARG A 120 -15.04 8.04 23.07
CA ARG A 120 -14.78 7.10 24.16
C ARG A 120 -13.39 7.31 24.76
N ALA A 121 -12.37 7.43 23.90
CA ALA A 121 -10.99 7.60 24.30
C ALA A 121 -10.78 8.94 25.02
N VAL A 122 -11.32 10.04 24.47
CA VAL A 122 -11.26 11.37 25.09
C VAL A 122 -11.92 11.35 26.47
N ARG A 123 -13.12 10.77 26.58
CA ARG A 123 -13.85 10.67 27.84
C ARG A 123 -13.05 9.91 28.90
N LEU A 124 -12.46 8.76 28.55
CA LEU A 124 -11.64 7.95 29.46
C LEU A 124 -10.39 8.69 29.96
N LEU A 125 -9.71 9.39 29.06
CA LEU A 125 -8.52 10.17 29.40
C LEU A 125 -8.86 11.34 30.33
N GLN A 126 -9.97 12.03 30.08
CA GLN A 126 -10.48 13.11 30.94
C GLN A 126 -10.88 12.61 32.33
N GLU A 127 -11.58 11.47 32.42
CA GLU A 127 -11.95 10.85 33.70
C GLU A 127 -10.73 10.48 34.56
N THR A 128 -9.61 10.17 33.89
CA THR A 128 -8.35 9.81 34.55
C THR A 128 -7.42 11.02 34.75
N ASN A 129 -7.93 12.24 34.53
CA ASN A 129 -7.23 13.52 34.71
C ASN A 129 -6.01 13.73 33.79
N PHE A 130 -6.04 13.16 32.59
CA PHE A 130 -5.08 13.47 31.51
C PHE A 130 -5.64 14.62 30.67
N SER A 131 -5.21 15.85 30.96
CA SER A 131 -5.56 17.01 30.13
C SER A 131 -4.88 16.90 28.76
N PRO A 132 -5.56 17.19 27.64
CA PRO A 132 -4.91 17.24 26.33
C PRO A 132 -3.79 18.29 26.40
N GLY A 133 -2.54 17.83 26.33
CA GLY A 133 -1.38 18.72 26.29
C GLY A 133 -1.42 19.48 24.97
N GLU A 134 -1.59 20.80 25.07
CA GLU A 134 -1.44 21.73 23.96
C GLU A 134 -0.05 21.52 23.34
N GLY A 135 -0.01 21.06 22.09
CA GLY A 135 1.22 20.95 21.33
C GLY A 135 1.67 22.34 20.88
N GLU A 136 2.83 22.78 21.36
CA GLU A 136 3.64 23.84 20.73
C GLU A 136 4.47 23.29 19.58
#